data_AF-A0A6V7UJM9-F1
#
_entry.id   AF-A0A6V7UJM9-F1
#
_cell.length_a   1.000
_cell.length_b   1.000
_cell.length_c   1.000
_cell.angle_alpha   90.00
_cell.angle_beta   90.00
_cell.angle_gamma   90.00
#
_symmetry.space_group_name_H-M   'P 1'
#
loop_
_entity.id
_entity.type
_entity.pdbx_description
1 polymer ?
#
loop_
_entity_poly.entity_id
_entity_poly.type
_entity_poly.pdbx_seq_one_letter_code
_entity_poly.pdbx_strand_id
1 'polypeptide(L)' 'MKRLFRVYSHVYHQHFNLIEQLAAVAHLNTSFKHFILFANEFELIDKKQQEPLAELIEKLALNKNK' A
#
# COMPACT_ATOMS: atom_id res chain seq x y z
N MET A 1 -12.45 -5.09 -2.69
CA MET A 1 -11.08 -4.59 -2.34
C MET A 1 -10.01 -4.82 -3.41
N LYS A 2 -10.00 -5.96 -4.13
CA LYS A 2 -8.98 -6.30 -5.14
C LYS A 2 -8.70 -5.22 -6.21
N ARG A 3 -9.73 -4.54 -6.72
CA ARG A 3 -9.57 -3.47 -7.72
C ARG A 3 -8.79 -2.28 -7.17
N LEU A 4 -9.10 -1.86 -5.95
CA LEU A 4 -8.43 -0.73 -5.30
C LEU A 4 -6.96 -1.03 -5.00
N PHE A 5 -6.63 -2.26 -4.61
CA PHE A 5 -5.23 -2.69 -4.47
C PHE A 5 -4.45 -2.56 -5.79
N ARG A 6 -5.05 -2.93 -6.93
CA ARG A 6 -4.41 -2.76 -8.25
C ARG A 6 -4.16 -1.29 -8.59
N VAL A 7 -5.05 -0.39 -8.18
CA VAL A 7 -4.84 1.06 -8.34
C VAL A 7 -3.63 1.51 -7.53
N TYR A 8 -3.54 1.14 -6.25
CA TYR A 8 -2.37 1.45 -5.43
C TYR A 8 -1.09 0.89 -6.02
N SER A 9 -1.09 -0.37 -6.42
CA SER A 9 0.06 -1.01 -7.08
C SER A 9 0.49 -0.24 -8.33
N HIS A 10 -0.45 0.14 -9.19
CA HIS A 10 -0.12 0.92 -10.38
C HIS A 10 0.45 2.29 -10.05
N VAL A 11 -0.11 3.00 -9.06
CA VAL A 11 0.40 4.31 -8.63
C VAL A 11 1.83 4.20 -8.10
N TYR A 12 2.10 3.23 -7.22
CA TYR A 12 3.45 3.00 -6.68
C TYR A 12 4.48 2.59 -7.74
N HIS A 13 4.08 1.87 -8.79
CA HIS A 13 5.03 1.41 -9.81
C HIS A 13 5.21 2.40 -10.97
N GLN A 14 4.17 3.11 -11.38
CA GLN A 14 4.16 3.88 -12.64
C GLN A 14 4.08 5.40 -12.42
N HIS A 15 3.57 5.83 -11.27
CA HIS A 15 3.31 7.25 -11.01
C HIS A 15 3.98 7.77 -9.74
N PHE A 16 4.87 7.00 -9.11
CA PHE A 16 5.51 7.41 -7.86
C PHE A 16 6.29 8.73 -8.00
N ASN A 17 7.06 8.89 -9.08
CA ASN A 17 7.79 10.13 -9.35
C ASN A 17 6.87 11.37 -9.40
N LEU A 18 5.65 11.22 -9.94
CA LEU A 18 4.67 12.31 -9.96
C LEU A 18 4.16 12.63 -8.55
N ILE A 19 3.90 11.60 -7.75
CA ILE A 19 3.48 11.77 -6.34
C ILE A 19 4.59 12.44 -5.51
N GLU A 20 5.86 12.13 -5.78
CA GLU A 20 7.02 12.81 -5.20
C GLU A 20 7.08 14.29 -5.58
N GLN A 21 6.93 14.61 -6.86
CA GLN A 21 6.89 16.00 -7.35
C GLN A 21 5.77 16.83 -6.70
N LEU A 22 4.65 16.18 -6.36
CA LEU A 22 3.52 16.80 -5.67
C LEU A 22 3.67 16.85 -4.14
N ALA A 23 4.81 16.39 -3.59
CA ALA A 23 5.04 16.24 -2.15
C ALA A 23 3.93 15.44 -1.43
N ALA A 24 3.30 14.50 -2.14
CA ALA A 24 2.11 13.78 -1.68
C ALA A 24 2.40 12.34 -1.21
N VAL A 25 3.66 11.94 -1.14
CA VAL A 25 4.09 10.57 -0.76
C VAL A 25 3.58 10.19 0.64
N ALA A 26 3.64 11.10 1.61
CA ALA A 26 3.16 10.85 2.97
C ALA A 26 1.65 10.54 3.01
N HIS A 27 0.86 11.24 2.18
CA HIS A 27 -0.58 11.01 2.05
C HIS A 27 -0.86 9.65 1.42
N LEU A 28 -0.15 9.30 0.33
CA LEU A 28 -0.28 8.01 -0.32
C LEU A 28 0.06 6.86 0.65
N ASN A 29 1.17 6.97 1.38
CA ASN A 29 1.59 5.96 2.35
C ASN A 29 0.61 5.80 3.50
N THR A 30 0.09 6.90 4.05
CA THR A 30 -0.90 6.86 5.13
C THR A 30 -2.20 6.19 4.67
N SER A 31 -2.70 6.59 3.49
CA SER A 31 -3.93 6.02 2.91
C SER A 31 -3.77 4.53 2.59
N PHE A 32 -2.62 4.14 2.00
CA PHE A 32 -2.33 2.75 1.68
C PHE A 32 -2.16 1.89 2.94
N LYS A 33 -1.51 2.41 4.00
CA LYS A 33 -1.41 1.73 5.29
C LYS A 33 -2.79 1.42 5.89
N HIS A 34 -3.67 2.42 5.94
CA HIS A 34 -5.05 2.23 6.42
C HIS A 34 -5.79 1.18 5.59
N PHE A 35 -5.67 1.25 4.26
CA PHE A 35 -6.29 0.28 3.36
C PHE A 35 -5.83 -1.15 3.64
N ILE A 36 -4.52 -1.38 3.83
CA ILE A 36 -3.96 -2.71 4.09
C ILE A 36 -4.37 -3.23 5.47
N LEU A 37 -4.31 -2.39 6.51
CA LEU A 37 -4.74 -2.79 7.86
C LEU A 37 -6.22 -3.18 7.86
N PHE A 38 -7.08 -2.38 7.22
CA PHE A 38 -8.51 -2.70 7.09
C PHE A 38 -8.73 -3.97 6.26
N ALA A 39 -8.04 -4.11 5.12
CA ALA A 39 -8.18 -5.30 4.28
C ALA A 39 -7.72 -6.58 5.01
N ASN A 40 -6.70 -6.49 5.86
CA ASN A 40 -6.20 -7.60 6.66
C ASN A 40 -7.15 -7.96 7.81
N GLU A 41 -7.65 -6.97 8.55
CA GLU A 41 -8.58 -7.18 9.69
C GLU A 41 -9.85 -7.94 9.27
N PHE A 42 -10.37 -7.63 8.08
CA PHE A 42 -11.59 -8.24 7.55
C PHE A 42 -11.33 -9.29 6.45
N GLU A 43 -10.07 -9.71 6.28
CA GLU A 43 -9.65 -10.73 5.30
C GLU A 43 -10.14 -10.48 3.85
N LEU A 44 -10.22 -9.21 3.45
CA LEU A 44 -10.84 -8.79 2.18
C LEU A 44 -9.95 -8.99 0.94
N ILE A 45 -8.67 -9.32 1.15
CA ILE A 45 -7.67 -9.57 0.11
C ILE A 45 -6.80 -10.75 0.54
N ASP A 46 -6.67 -11.75 -0.33
CA ASP A 46 -5.77 -12.88 -0.11
C ASP A 46 -4.30 -12.41 -0.09
N LYS A 47 -3.53 -12.90 0.88
CA LYS A 47 -2.10 -12.62 1.05
C LYS A 47 -1.29 -12.86 -0.23
N LYS A 48 -1.63 -13.87 -1.04
CA LYS A 48 -0.97 -14.12 -2.34
C LYS A 48 -1.09 -12.93 -3.30
N GLN A 49 -2.18 -12.17 -3.21
CA GLN A 49 -2.40 -11.00 -4.06
C GLN A 49 -1.64 -9.78 -3.56
N GLN A 50 -1.16 -9.80 -2.31
CA GLN A 50 -0.39 -8.72 -1.71
C GLN A 50 1.11 -8.81 -2.05
N GLU A 51 1.59 -9.94 -2.58
CA GLU A 51 3.00 -10.17 -2.95
C GLU A 51 3.66 -9.01 -3.71
N PRO A 52 3.03 -8.41 -4.73
CA PRO A 52 3.67 -7.33 -5.50
C PRO A 52 4.04 -6.09 -4.68
N LEU A 53 3.45 -5.92 -3.49
CA LEU A 53 3.74 -4.82 -2.57
C LEU A 53 4.15 -5.32 -1.18
N ALA A 54 4.58 -6.59 -1.04
CA ALA A 54 4.85 -7.20 0.25
C ALA A 54 5.89 -6.42 1.06
N GLU A 55 7.00 -6.01 0.45
CA GLU A 55 8.03 -5.21 1.12
C GLU A 55 7.51 -3.85 1.60
N LEU A 56 6.65 -3.20 0.80
CA LEU A 56 6.06 -1.92 1.15
C LEU A 56 5.05 -2.07 2.30
N ILE A 57 4.26 -3.14 2.26
CA ILE A 57 3.33 -3.50 3.33
C ILE A 57 4.09 -3.77 4.63
N GLU A 58 5.21 -4.50 4.57
CA GLU A 58 6.05 -4.74 5.73
C GLU A 58 6.59 -3.44 6.32
N LYS A 59 7.13 -2.56 5.47
CA LYS A 59 7.66 -1.25 5.89
C LYS A 59 6.60 -0.30 6.49
N LEU A 60 5.37 -0.32 5.98
CA LEU A 60 4.33 0.65 6.38
C LEU A 60 3.41 0.14 7.48
N ALA A 61 2.99 -1.13 7.40
CA ALA A 61 1.99 -1.72 8.29
C ALA A 61 2.61 -2.55 9.41
N LEU A 62 3.79 -3.15 9.20
CA LEU A 62 4.45 -4.02 10.15
C LEU A 62 5.72 -3.38 10.70
N ASN A 63 5.67 -2.12 11.15
CA ASN A 63 6.72 -1.51 11.95
C ASN A 63 7.01 -2.40 13.17
N LYS A 64 7.85 -3.42 12.99
CA LYS A 64 8.54 -4.13 14.06
C LYS A 64 9.51 -3.10 14.58
N ASN A 65 9.09 -2.43 15.65
CA ASN A 65 9.93 -1.57 16.45
C ASN A 65 11.31 -2.23 16.58
N LYS A 66 12.31 -1.59 15.99
CA LYS A 66 13.70 -1.85 16.31
C LYS A 66 14.10 -0.85 17.40
#